data_AF-A0A1X1QVU7-F1
#
_entry.id   AF-A0A1X1QVU7-F1
#
_cell.length_a   1.000
_cell.length_b   1.000
_cell.length_c   1.000
_cell.angle_alpha   90.00
_cell.angle_beta   90.00
_cell.angle_gamma   90.00
#
_symmetry.space_group_name_H-M   'P 1'
#
loop_
_entity.id
_entity.type
_entity.pdbx_description
1 polymer ?
#
loop_
_entity_poly.entity_id
_entity_poly.type
_entity_poly.pdbx_seq_one_letter_code
_entity_poly.pdbx_strand_id
1 'polypeptide(L)'
;MGKNTSFSLDEHYSAFIEEEVASGRYRSASDVVRSALRLLEDRETRLRALRQALDAGERSGEPTQFDFDEFVARKRAEQPRRR
;
A
#
# COMPACT_ATOMS: atom_id res chain seq x y z
N MET A 1 -24.26 1.98 10.82
CA MET A 1 -24.98 0.84 10.22
C MET A 1 -24.30 0.49 8.90
N GLY A 2 -23.94 -0.77 8.68
CA GLY A 2 -23.39 -1.22 7.40
C GLY A 2 -24.45 -1.14 6.30
N LYS A 3 -24.07 -0.70 5.10
CA LYS A 3 -24.95 -0.76 3.92
C LYS A 3 -24.88 -2.18 3.35
N ASN A 4 -26.02 -2.83 3.13
CA ASN A 4 -26.08 -4.08 2.39
C ASN A 4 -26.06 -3.76 0.89
N THR A 5 -25.13 -4.37 0.17
CA THR A 5 -24.92 -4.15 -1.26
C THR A 5 -24.99 -5.48 -1.98
N SER A 6 -25.83 -5.57 -3.00
CA SER A 6 -25.91 -6.71 -3.91
C SER A 6 -25.19 -6.36 -5.21
N PHE A 7 -24.41 -7.30 -5.74
CA PHE A 7 -23.69 -7.15 -7.00
C PHE A 7 -23.60 -8.52 -7.69
N SER A 8 -23.49 -8.51 -9.01
CA SER A 8 -23.29 -9.72 -9.80
C SER A 8 -21.80 -10.00 -9.94
N LEU A 9 -21.44 -11.27 -9.76
CA LEU A 9 -20.12 -11.79 -10.08
C LEU A 9 -20.22 -12.68 -11.31
N ASP A 10 -19.13 -12.77 -12.06
CA ASP A 10 -19.00 -13.83 -13.06
C ASP A 10 -18.74 -15.19 -12.39
N GLU A 11 -18.74 -16.24 -13.21
CA GLU A 11 -18.50 -17.61 -12.76
C GLU A 11 -17.12 -17.76 -12.10
N HIS A 12 -16.12 -17.06 -12.61
CA HIS A 12 -14.75 -17.16 -12.12
C HIS A 12 -14.62 -16.68 -10.68
N TYR A 13 -15.14 -15.49 -10.37
CA TYR A 13 -15.09 -14.95 -9.02
C TYR A 13 -16.03 -15.67 -8.06
N SER A 14 -17.17 -16.18 -8.55
CA SER A 14 -18.10 -16.97 -7.74
C SER A 14 -17.42 -18.27 -7.28
N ALA A 15 -16.82 -19.02 -8.21
CA ALA A 15 -16.08 -20.24 -7.90
C ALA A 15 -14.90 -20.00 -6.94
N PHE A 16 -14.13 -18.91 -7.15
CA PHE A 16 -13.04 -18.54 -6.25
C PHE A 16 -13.53 -18.28 -4.81
N ILE A 17 -14.63 -17.53 -4.65
CA ILE A 17 -15.19 -17.25 -3.32
C ILE A 17 -15.69 -18.53 -2.66
N GLU A 18 -16.34 -19.42 -3.42
CA GLU A 18 -16.81 -20.70 -2.91
C GLU A 18 -15.65 -21.60 -2.45
N GLU A 19 -14.57 -21.69 -3.21
CA GLU A 19 -13.37 -22.45 -2.84
C GLU A 19 -12.73 -21.90 -1.56
N GLU A 20 -12.59 -20.58 -1.45
CA GLU A 20 -11.98 -19.94 -0.29
C GLU A 20 -12.82 -20.13 0.98
N VAL A 21 -14.15 -20.18 0.86
CA VAL A 21 -15.05 -20.51 1.98
C VAL A 21 -15.00 -22.02 2.29
N ALA A 22 -15.04 -22.89 1.28
CA ALA A 22 -14.98 -24.34 1.45
C ALA A 22 -13.65 -24.80 2.07
N SER A 23 -12.55 -24.09 1.80
CA SER A 23 -11.25 -24.32 2.43
C SER A 23 -11.23 -24.04 3.94
N GLY A 24 -12.25 -23.36 4.47
CA GLY A 24 -12.33 -22.93 5.87
C GLY A 24 -11.53 -21.66 6.18
N ARG A 25 -10.84 -21.06 5.20
CA ARG A 25 -10.08 -19.81 5.39
C ARG A 25 -10.98 -18.63 5.73
N TYR A 26 -12.21 -18.62 5.19
CA TYR A 26 -13.21 -17.59 5.44
C TYR A 26 -14.55 -18.19 5.84
N ARG A 27 -15.30 -17.48 6.69
CA ARG A 27 -16.59 -17.95 7.20
C ARG A 27 -17.77 -17.67 6.27
N SER A 28 -17.59 -16.79 5.29
CA SER A 28 -18.64 -16.40 4.34
C SER A 28 -18.05 -15.66 3.14
N ALA A 29 -18.82 -15.58 2.04
CA ALA A 29 -18.49 -14.74 0.90
C ALA A 29 -18.26 -13.28 1.28
N SER A 30 -19.05 -12.73 2.21
CA SER A 30 -18.86 -11.36 2.70
C SER A 30 -17.53 -11.17 3.45
N ASP A 31 -16.99 -12.21 4.10
CA ASP A 31 -15.65 -12.15 4.71
C ASP A 31 -14.55 -12.12 3.64
N VAL A 32 -14.69 -12.91 2.57
CA VAL A 32 -13.76 -12.89 1.42
C VAL A 32 -13.75 -11.50 0.77
N VAL A 33 -14.92 -10.97 0.43
CA VAL A 33 -15.06 -9.66 -0.24
C VAL A 33 -14.50 -8.53 0.63
N ARG A 34 -14.78 -8.53 1.94
CA ARG A 34 -14.20 -7.52 2.84
C ARG A 34 -12.68 -7.59 2.90
N SER A 35 -12.13 -8.78 2.86
CA SER A 35 -10.68 -8.98 2.88
C SER A 35 -10.03 -8.50 1.58
N ALA A 36 -10.64 -8.82 0.43
CA ALA A 36 -10.23 -8.32 -0.88
C ALA A 36 -10.28 -6.78 -0.96
N LEU A 37 -11.35 -6.16 -0.46
CA LEU A 37 -11.49 -4.70 -0.43
C LEU A 37 -10.42 -4.03 0.45
N ARG A 38 -10.08 -4.62 1.61
CA ARG A 38 -8.98 -4.11 2.45
C ARG A 38 -7.64 -4.15 1.75
N LEU A 39 -7.35 -5.24 1.03
CA LEU A 39 -6.11 -5.36 0.24
C LEU A 39 -6.06 -4.31 -0.87
N LEU A 40 -7.19 -4.08 -1.55
CA LEU A 40 -7.31 -3.02 -2.55
C LEU A 40 -7.09 -1.63 -1.94
N GLU A 41 -7.73 -1.33 -0.81
CA GLU A 41 -7.60 -0.05 -0.12
C GLU A 41 -6.16 0.24 0.32
N ASP A 42 -5.48 -0.75 0.90
CA ASP A 42 -4.08 -0.64 1.31
C ASP A 42 -3.16 -0.40 0.11
N ARG A 43 -3.34 -1.15 -0.98
CA ARG A 43 -2.61 -0.94 -2.24
C ARG A 43 -2.81 0.47 -2.79
N GLU A 44 -4.06 0.93 -2.89
CA GLU A 44 -4.37 2.27 -3.41
C GLU A 44 -3.82 3.37 -2.50
N THR A 45 -3.82 3.16 -1.19
CA THR A 45 -3.24 4.11 -0.23
C THR A 45 -1.72 4.22 -0.43
N ARG A 46 -1.02 3.11 -0.57
CA ARG A 46 0.43 3.09 -0.84
C ARG A 46 0.76 3.74 -2.18
N LEU A 47 -0.03 3.47 -3.22
CA LEU A 47 0.16 4.07 -4.54
C LEU A 47 -0.06 5.59 -4.51
N ARG A 48 -1.07 6.07 -3.79
CA ARG A 48 -1.28 7.52 -3.60
C ARG A 48 -0.11 8.16 -2.89
N ALA A 49 0.37 7.55 -1.80
CA ALA A 49 1.53 8.06 -1.06
C ALA A 49 2.79 8.12 -1.92
N LEU A 50 3.04 7.08 -2.72
CA LEU A 50 4.17 7.04 -3.65
C LEU A 50 4.09 8.15 -4.70
N ARG A 51 2.93 8.33 -5.34
CA ARG A 51 2.71 9.42 -6.32
C ARG A 51 2.94 10.78 -5.69
N GLN A 52 2.42 11.01 -4.48
CA GLN A 52 2.65 12.27 -3.76
C GLN A 52 4.13 12.50 -3.44
N ALA A 53 4.88 11.46 -3.08
CA ALA A 53 6.31 11.57 -2.82
C ALA A 53 7.11 11.89 -4.09
N LEU A 54 6.74 11.30 -5.24
CA LEU A 54 7.32 11.61 -6.55
C LEU A 54 7.03 13.06 -6.94
N ASP A 55 5.77 13.48 -6.89
CA ASP A 55 5.34 14.86 -7.14
C ASP A 55 6.12 15.87 -6.26
N ALA A 56 6.32 15.55 -4.97
CA ALA A 56 7.08 16.38 -4.07
C ALA A 56 8.57 16.45 -4.45
N GLY A 57 9.15 15.33 -4.89
CA GLY A 57 10.52 15.25 -5.40
C GLY A 57 10.71 16.06 -6.68
N GLU A 58 9.80 15.93 -7.64
CA GLU A 58 9.83 16.70 -8.91
C GLU A 58 9.70 18.21 -8.67
N ARG A 59 8.92 18.61 -7.66
CA ARG A 59 8.77 20.03 -7.26
C ARG A 59 9.86 20.51 -6.30
N SER A 60 10.81 19.65 -5.90
CA SER A 60 11.85 20.00 -4.91
C SER A 60 12.99 20.88 -5.46
N GLY A 61 12.98 21.12 -6.77
CA GLY A 61 13.97 21.95 -7.47
C GLY A 61 14.82 21.12 -8.43
N GLU A 62 15.82 21.76 -9.03
CA GLU A 62 16.69 21.11 -9.99
C GLU A 62 17.58 20.05 -9.31
N PRO A 63 17.69 18.84 -9.89
CA PRO A 63 18.61 17.83 -9.38
C PRO A 63 20.06 18.33 -9.49
N THR A 64 20.82 18.11 -8.42
CA THR A 64 22.25 18.47 -8.34
C THR A 64 23.10 17.21 -8.27
N GLN A 65 24.40 17.32 -8.59
CA GLN A 65 25.33 16.21 -8.41
C GLN A 65 25.41 15.81 -6.93
N PHE A 66 25.47 14.50 -6.68
CA PHE A 66 25.44 13.95 -5.32
C PHE A 66 26.70 13.13 -5.04
N ASP A 67 27.52 13.60 -4.09
CA ASP A 67 28.68 12.88 -3.57
C ASP A 67 28.30 12.14 -2.28
N PHE A 68 28.39 10.81 -2.30
CA PHE A 68 28.05 9.95 -1.18
C PHE A 68 29.04 10.08 -0.02
N ASP A 69 30.34 10.22 -0.30
CA ASP A 69 31.38 10.28 0.72
C ASP A 69 31.29 11.60 1.49
N GLU A 70 31.10 12.71 0.78
CA GLU A 70 30.87 14.02 1.38
C GLU A 70 29.59 14.02 2.23
N PHE A 71 28.50 13.47 1.71
CA PHE A 71 27.24 13.38 2.44
C PHE A 71 27.37 12.60 3.75
N VAL A 72 28.02 11.43 3.72
CA VAL A 72 28.21 10.59 4.92
C VAL A 72 29.15 11.27 5.92
N ALA A 73 30.25 11.87 5.46
CA ALA A 73 31.17 12.61 6.31
C ALA A 73 30.45 13.76 7.04
N ARG A 74 29.64 14.54 6.32
CA ARG A 74 28.82 15.61 6.89
C ARG A 74 27.81 15.08 7.90
N LYS A 75 27.06 14.02 7.58
CA LYS A 75 26.07 13.45 8.50
C LYS A 75 26.66 12.90 9.79
N ARG A 76 27.87 12.32 9.73
CA ARG A 76 28.60 11.86 10.92
C ARG A 76 29.12 13.01 11.77
N ALA A 77 29.55 14.11 11.16
CA ALA A 77 29.95 15.32 11.86
C ALA A 77 28.75 16.06 12.50
N GLU A 78 27.57 16.03 11.86
CA GLU A 78 26.32 16.64 12.36
C GLU A 78 25.68 15.87 13.53
N GLN A 79 26.02 14.60 13.78
CA GLN A 79 25.51 13.90 14.97
C GLN A 79 26.35 14.27 16.20
N PRO A 80 25.85 15.11 17.13
CA PRO A 80 26.50 15.19 18.43
C PRO A 80 26.33 13.82 19.07
N ARG A 81 27.44 13.27 19.58
CA ARG A 81 27.48 11.99 20.30
C ARG A 81 26.30 11.94 21.26
N ARG A 82 25.27 11.16 20.93
CA ARG A 82 24.20 10.84 21.88
C ARG A 82 24.87 10.17 23.08
N ARG A 83 25.01 10.92 24.16
CA ARG A 83 25.32 10.40 25.49
C ARG A 83 24.03 9.90 26.12
#